data_AF-A0A173UZW9-F1
#
_entry.id   AF-A0A173UZW9-F1
#
_cell.length_a   1.000
_cell.length_b   1.000
_cell.length_c   1.000
_cell.angle_alpha   90.00
_cell.angle_beta   90.00
_cell.angle_gamma   90.00
#
_symmetry.space_group_name_H-M   'P 1'
#
loop_
_entity.id
_entity.type
_entity.pdbx_description
1 polymer ?
#
loop_
_entity_poly.entity_id
_entity_poly.type
_entity_poly.pdbx_seq_one_letter_code
_entity_poly.pdbx_strand_id
1 'polypeptide(L)' 'MDLDNNAHSVFLLHYHLVLVVKYRRQVFDDGISSRAKEIFEYIAPNYNITLEEWDHDKDHIHILFRAHPIRK' A
#
# COMPACT_ATOMS: atom_id res chain seq x y z
N MET A 1 0.74 18.05 -13.82
CA MET A 1 0.22 17.34 -12.63
C MET A 1 -0.73 16.29 -13.18
N ASP A 2 -0.33 15.02 -13.13
CA ASP A 2 -1.09 13.94 -13.75
C ASP A 2 -2.13 13.45 -12.74
N LEU A 3 -3.41 13.64 -13.09
CA LEU A 3 -4.56 13.30 -12.26
C LEU A 3 -5.30 12.10 -12.87
N ASP A 4 -5.76 11.20 -12.02
CA ASP A 4 -6.61 10.10 -12.46
C ASP A 4 -8.04 10.60 -12.65
N ASN A 5 -8.80 9.91 -13.48
CA ASN A 5 -10.20 10.20 -13.69
C ASN A 5 -11.03 8.92 -13.82
N ASN A 6 -12.31 9.06 -13.47
CA ASN A 6 -13.36 8.12 -13.82
C ASN A 6 -14.47 8.88 -14.56
N ALA A 7 -15.57 8.21 -14.90
CA ALA A 7 -16.67 8.81 -15.68
C ALA A 7 -17.23 10.14 -15.12
N HIS A 8 -17.10 10.40 -13.81
CA HIS A 8 -17.70 11.55 -13.15
C HIS A 8 -16.80 12.23 -12.10
N SER A 9 -15.51 11.91 -12.05
CA SER A 9 -14.60 12.41 -11.02
C SER A 9 -13.18 12.49 -11.53
N VAL A 10 -12.46 13.53 -11.12
CA VAL A 10 -11.01 13.67 -11.27
C VAL A 10 -10.42 13.64 -9.87
N PHE A 11 -9.42 12.81 -9.63
CA PHE A 11 -8.89 12.56 -8.30
C PHE A 11 -7.40 12.21 -8.32
N LEU A 12 -6.77 12.35 -7.16
CA LEU A 12 -5.41 11.90 -6.90
C LEU A 12 -5.31 11.58 -5.41
N LEU A 13 -5.64 10.35 -5.05
CA LEU A 13 -5.74 9.93 -3.65
C LEU A 13 -4.52 9.11 -3.27
N HIS A 14 -3.65 9.69 -2.45
CA HIS A 14 -2.51 9.01 -1.85
C HIS A 14 -2.79 8.70 -0.39
N TYR A 15 -2.48 7.49 0.03
CA TYR A 15 -2.68 7.02 1.40
C TYR A 15 -1.35 6.51 1.96
N HIS A 16 -1.04 6.92 3.19
CA HIS A 16 0.05 6.37 3.98
C HIS A 16 -0.51 5.36 4.99
N LEU A 17 -0.23 4.09 4.75
CA LEU A 17 -0.64 2.99 5.61
C LEU A 17 0.55 2.46 6.39
N VAL A 18 0.41 2.40 7.72
CA VAL A 18 1.41 1.82 8.61
C VAL A 18 0.85 0.57 9.25
N LEU A 19 1.50 -0.57 8.98
CA LEU A 19 1.12 -1.87 9.55
C LEU A 19 2.15 -2.31 10.57
N VAL A 20 1.71 -2.55 11.80
CA VAL A 20 2.58 -2.90 12.93
C VAL A 20 2.44 -4.39 13.25
N VAL A 21 3.55 -5.06 13.54
CA VAL A 21 3.55 -6.47 13.95
C VAL A 21 2.81 -6.64 15.27
N LYS A 22 2.12 -7.77 15.43
CA LYS A 22 1.50 -8.15 16.70
C LYS A 22 2.54 -8.07 17.85
N TYR A 23 2.20 -7.28 18.87
CA TYR A 23 3.07 -6.97 20.02
C TYR A 23 4.39 -6.23 19.68
N ARG A 24 4.50 -5.59 18.51
CA ARG A 24 5.72 -4.87 18.08
C ARG A 24 6.99 -5.71 18.18
N ARG A 25 6.87 -7.00 17.86
CA ARG A 25 8.03 -7.88 17.83
C ARG A 25 8.93 -7.47 16.66
N GLN A 26 10.23 -7.42 16.91
CA GLN A 26 11.26 -7.09 15.92
C GLN A 26 11.54 -8.29 15.00
N VAL A 27 10.58 -8.64 14.16
CA VAL A 27 10.62 -9.84 13.30
C VAL A 27 10.68 -9.51 11.82
N PHE A 28 10.54 -8.24 11.43
CA PHE A 28 10.75 -7.86 10.04
C PHE A 28 12.25 -7.87 9.72
N ASP A 29 12.57 -8.61 8.67
CA ASP A 29 13.83 -8.56 7.94
C ASP A 29 13.53 -8.35 6.45
N ASP A 30 14.57 -8.18 5.65
CA ASP A 30 14.43 -7.93 4.21
C ASP A 30 13.71 -9.06 3.47
N GLY A 31 13.85 -10.32 3.93
CA GLY A 31 13.19 -11.48 3.31
C GLY A 31 11.69 -11.49 3.58
N ILE A 32 11.29 -11.28 4.83
CA ILE A 32 9.88 -11.19 5.25
C ILE A 32 9.22 -9.96 4.63
N SER A 33 9.92 -8.83 4.60
CA SER A 33 9.44 -7.60 3.98
C SER A 33 9.23 -7.79 2.48
N SER A 34 10.17 -8.41 1.77
CA SER A 34 10.04 -8.72 0.34
C SER A 34 8.83 -9.61 0.08
N ARG A 35 8.64 -10.66 0.90
CA ARG A 35 7.48 -11.54 0.77
C ARG A 35 6.16 -10.83 1.04
N ALA A 36 6.12 -9.94 2.04
CA ALA A 36 4.94 -9.14 2.34
C ALA A 36 4.61 -8.17 1.19
N LYS A 37 5.63 -7.57 0.57
CA LYS A 37 5.48 -6.72 -0.61
C LYS A 37 4.89 -7.50 -1.80
N GLU A 38 5.41 -8.69 -2.10
CA GLU A 38 4.86 -9.55 -3.16
C GLU A 38 3.37 -9.86 -2.95
N ILE A 39 2.98 -10.17 -1.71
CA ILE A 39 1.59 -10.44 -1.36
C ILE A 39 0.75 -9.18 -1.54
N PHE A 40 1.25 -8.01 -1.13
CA PHE A 40 0.57 -6.73 -1.31
C PHE A 40 0.35 -6.41 -2.79
N GLU A 41 1.38 -6.53 -3.62
CA GLU A 41 1.31 -6.31 -5.06
C GLU A 41 0.37 -7.33 -5.75
N TYR A 42 0.29 -8.55 -5.25
CA TYR A 42 -0.66 -9.55 -5.75
C TYR A 42 -2.12 -9.19 -5.47
N ILE A 43 -2.44 -8.61 -4.30
CA ILE A 43 -3.82 -8.24 -3.94
C ILE A 43 -4.23 -6.87 -4.48
N ALA A 44 -3.29 -5.94 -4.65
CA ALA A 44 -3.57 -4.54 -4.98
C ALA A 44 -4.45 -4.33 -6.23
N PRO A 45 -4.28 -5.08 -7.35
CA PRO A 45 -5.12 -4.94 -8.54
C PRO A 45 -6.60 -5.23 -8.27
N ASN A 46 -6.91 -6.16 -7.36
CA ASN A 46 -8.29 -6.51 -7.01
C ASN A 46 -9.04 -5.36 -6.31
N TYR A 47 -8.30 -4.38 -5.79
CA TYR A 47 -8.84 -3.20 -5.10
C TYR A 47 -8.60 -1.89 -5.87
N ASN A 48 -8.11 -1.96 -7.12
CA ASN A 48 -7.70 -0.78 -7.90
C ASN A 48 -6.70 0.12 -7.15
N ILE A 49 -5.76 -0.53 -6.45
CA ILE A 49 -4.67 0.09 -5.70
C ILE A 49 -3.37 -0.04 -6.50
N THR A 50 -2.58 1.03 -6.50
CA THR A 50 -1.23 1.06 -7.06
C THR A 50 -0.24 1.35 -5.93
N LEU A 51 0.76 0.47 -5.76
CA LEU A 51 1.84 0.69 -4.80
C LEU A 51 2.80 1.75 -5.34
N GLU A 52 3.09 2.79 -4.55
CA GLU A 52 4.04 3.85 -4.89
C GLU A 52 5.36 3.67 -4.16
N GLU A 53 5.30 3.49 -2.83
CA GLU A 53 6.48 3.27 -2.00
C GLU A 53 6.23 2.16 -0.97
N TRP A 54 7.28 1.40 -0.69
CA TRP A 54 7.29 0.34 0.31
C TRP A 54 8.58 0.45 1.12
N ASP A 55 8.42 0.66 2.42
CA ASP A 55 9.53 0.72 3.36
C ASP A 55 9.21 -0.09 4.62
N HIS A 56 10.24 -0.60 5.28
CA HIS A 56 10.06 -1.41 6.49
C HIS A 56 11.10 -1.09 7.54
N ASP A 57 10.67 -1.19 8.80
CA ASP A 57 11.54 -1.23 9.97
C ASP A 57 11.30 -2.57 10.68
N LYS A 58 12.01 -2.82 11.78
CA LYS A 58 12.05 -4.11 12.47
C LYS A 58 10.68 -4.61 12.95
N ASP A 59 9.74 -3.72 13.24
CA ASP A 59 8.44 -4.04 13.84
C ASP A 59 7.22 -3.46 13.09
N HIS A 60 7.42 -2.76 11.97
CA HIS A 60 6.34 -2.18 11.16
C HIS A 60 6.73 -1.94 9.70
N ILE A 61 5.72 -1.81 8.83
CA ILE A 61 5.86 -1.50 7.41
C ILE A 61 5.15 -0.18 7.13
N HIS A 62 5.79 0.69 6.35
CA HIS A 62 5.20 1.87 5.74
C HIS A 62 4.87 1.60 4.27
N ILE A 63 3.62 1.87 3.89
CA ILE A 63 3.12 1.67 2.53
C ILE A 63 2.53 2.99 2.06
N LEU A 64 3.07 3.54 0.98
CA LEU A 64 2.45 4.62 0.24
C LEU A 64 1.77 4.02 -0.99
N PHE A 65 0.47 4.23 -1.13
CA PHE A 65 -0.26 3.74 -2.30
C PHE A 65 -1.29 4.75 -2.78
N ARG A 66 -1.59 4.65 -4.08
CA ARG A 66 -2.71 5.35 -4.71
C ARG A 66 -3.89 4.41 -4.85
N ALA A 67 -5.10 4.95 -4.69
CA ALA A 67 -6.32 4.16 -4.84
C ALA A 67 -7.38 4.93 -5.64
N HIS A 68 -8.19 4.17 -6.35
CA HIS A 68 -9.37 4.70 -7.02
C HIS A 68 -10.54 4.78 -6.02
N PRO A 69 -11.28 5.90 -5.97
CA PRO A 69 -12.50 5.97 -5.18
C PRO A 69 -13.54 5.01 -5.78
N ILE A 70 -13.89 3.96 -5.03
CA ILE A 70 -14.89 2.97 -5.44
C ILE A 70 -16.27 3.58 -5.22
N ARG A 71 -17.08 3.66 -6.28
CA ARG A 71 -18.49 4.05 -6.21
C ARG A 71 -19.30 2.82 -5.79
N LYS A 72 -19.99 2.90 -4.64
CA LYS A 72 -21.05 1.92 -4.29
C LYS A 72 -22.28 2.13 -5.16
#